data_AF-A0A938WQE8-F1
#
_entry.id   AF-A0A938WQE8-F1
#
_cell.length_a   1.000
_cell.length_b   1.000
_cell.length_c   1.000
_cell.angle_alpha   90.00
_cell.angle_beta   90.00
_cell.angle_gamma   90.00
#
_symmetry.space_group_name_H-M   'P 1'
#
loop_
_entity.id
_entity.type
_entity.pdbx_description
1 polymer ?
#
loop_
_entity_poly.entity_id
_entity_poly.type
_entity_poly.pdbx_seq_one_letter_code
_entity_poly.pdbx_strand_id
1 'polypeptide(L)' 'KEAWQAGAAAVEAAVSGVTDKMVAFKCTREGGYQCETSLEPLDIVANFEKKVPREWINEAGNGIEQPFIDYVLPLI' A
#
# COMPACT_ATOMS: atom_id res chain seq x y z
N LYS A 1 -11.69 -2.69 -5.18
CA LYS A 1 -12.60 -2.37 -4.04
C LYS A 1 -11.98 -1.28 -3.16
N GLU A 2 -10.70 -1.45 -2.89
CA GLU A 2 -9.75 -0.60 -2.19
C GLU A 2 -9.77 0.85 -2.70
N ALA A 3 -9.77 1.06 -4.02
CA ALA A 3 -9.82 2.41 -4.60
C ALA A 3 -11.06 3.20 -4.17
N TRP A 4 -12.22 2.54 -4.08
CA TRP A 4 -13.46 3.17 -3.60
C TRP A 4 -13.40 3.45 -2.10
N GLN A 5 -12.88 2.50 -1.30
CA GLN A 5 -12.70 2.67 0.15
C GLN A 5 -11.75 3.83 0.46
N ALA A 6 -10.67 4.00 -0.30
CA ALA A 6 -9.76 5.14 -0.14
C ALA A 6 -10.43 6.46 -0.47
N GLY A 7 -11.23 6.51 -1.54
CA GLY A 7 -12.01 7.70 -1.87
C GLY A 7 -13.00 8.08 -0.77
N ALA A 8 -13.76 7.11 -0.26
CA ALA A 8 -14.69 7.32 0.85
C ALA A 8 -13.97 7.82 2.12
N ALA A 9 -12.89 7.13 2.52
CA ALA A 9 -12.10 7.52 3.70
C ALA A 9 -11.44 8.90 3.54
N ALA A 10 -11.02 9.27 2.32
CA ALA A 10 -10.47 10.59 2.05
C ALA A 10 -11.53 11.69 2.24
N VAL A 11 -12.76 11.47 1.76
CA VAL A 11 -13.86 12.43 1.93
C VAL A 11 -14.27 12.55 3.39
N GLU A 12 -14.39 11.43 4.11
CA GLU A 12 -14.71 11.43 5.55
C GLU A 12 -13.63 12.16 6.37
N ALA A 13 -12.36 11.93 6.07
CA ALA A 13 -11.24 12.63 6.70
C ALA A 13 -11.28 14.14 6.41
N ALA A 14 -11.54 14.54 5.17
CA ALA A 14 -11.64 15.95 4.79
C ALA A 14 -12.83 16.64 5.48
N VAL A 15 -13.99 16.00 5.54
CA VAL A 15 -15.20 16.54 6.19
C VAL A 15 -15.03 16.66 7.70
N SER A 16 -14.27 15.76 8.32
CA SER A 16 -13.91 15.85 9.75
C SER A 16 -12.81 16.88 10.05
N GLY A 17 -12.35 17.63 9.06
CA GLY A 17 -11.37 18.71 9.22
C GLY A 17 -9.92 18.24 9.26
N VAL A 18 -9.65 16.98 8.89
CA VAL A 18 -8.29 16.46 8.79
C VAL A 18 -7.66 16.93 7.48
N THR A 19 -6.54 17.63 7.60
CA THR A 19 -5.70 18.10 6.49
C THR A 19 -4.29 17.53 6.60
N ASP A 20 -3.50 17.68 5.54
CA ASP A 20 -2.08 17.28 5.45
C ASP A 20 -1.82 15.77 5.65
N LYS A 21 -2.81 14.94 5.29
CA LYS A 21 -2.71 13.48 5.36
C LYS A 21 -3.10 12.83 4.05
N MET A 22 -2.49 11.68 3.78
CA MET A 22 -2.81 10.81 2.66
C MET A 22 -3.51 9.55 3.17
N VAL A 23 -4.49 9.06 2.41
CA VAL A 23 -5.07 7.74 2.67
C VAL A 23 -4.10 6.67 2.17
N ALA A 24 -3.64 5.82 3.07
CA ALA A 24 -2.78 4.68 2.80
C ALA A 24 -3.50 3.36 3.08
N PHE A 25 -3.12 2.30 2.37
CA PHE A 25 -3.63 0.95 2.60
C PHE A 25 -2.70 0.16 3.52
N LYS A 26 -3.25 -0.37 4.62
CA LYS A 26 -2.58 -1.34 5.48
C LYS A 26 -3.17 -2.70 5.18
N CYS A 27 -2.36 -3.55 4.55
CA CYS A 27 -2.77 -4.87 4.13
C CYS A 27 -2.08 -5.93 4.97
N THR A 28 -2.88 -6.79 5.62
CA THR A 28 -2.41 -7.99 6.30
C THR A 28 -2.65 -9.22 5.42
N ARG A 29 -1.79 -10.23 5.61
CA ARG A 29 -1.85 -11.51 4.92
C ARG A 29 -1.96 -12.68 5.88
N GLU A 30 -2.04 -12.42 7.19
CA GLU A 30 -2.22 -13.45 8.20
C GLU A 30 -3.66 -13.96 8.14
N GLY A 31 -3.86 -15.20 7.67
CA GLY A 31 -5.19 -15.82 7.54
C GLY A 31 -6.00 -15.40 6.30
N GLY A 32 -5.40 -14.66 5.36
CA GLY A 32 -6.03 -14.17 4.14
C GLY A 32 -5.64 -12.73 3.83
N TYR A 33 -5.87 -12.28 2.60
CA TYR A 33 -5.60 -10.88 2.22
C TYR A 33 -6.74 -9.98 2.72
N GLN A 34 -6.40 -9.07 3.63
CA GLN A 34 -7.30 -8.02 4.11
C GLN A 34 -6.59 -6.67 4.03
N CYS A 35 -7.27 -5.66 3.50
CA CYS A 35 -6.77 -4.29 3.48
C CYS A 35 -7.74 -3.34 4.17
N GLU A 36 -7.15 -2.46 4.97
CA GLU A 36 -7.83 -1.38 5.65
C GLU A 36 -7.23 -0.03 5.24
N THR A 37 -8.02 1.02 5.30
CA THR A 37 -7.57 2.38 5.05
C THR A 37 -7.00 2.99 6.34
N SER A 38 -5.94 3.77 6.19
CA SER A 38 -5.28 4.49 7.27
C SER A 38 -4.88 5.89 6.80
N LEU A 39 -4.72 6.83 7.72
CA LEU A 39 -4.30 8.19 7.41
C LEU A 39 -2.85 8.38 7.80
N GLU A 40 -1.99 8.60 6.81
CA GLU A 40 -0.55 8.78 7.02
C GLU A 40 -0.16 10.25 6.74
N PRO A 41 0.74 10.84 7.54
CA PRO A 41 1.21 12.22 7.37
C PRO A 41 1.92 12.46 6.02
N LEU A 42 1.57 13.53 5.30
CA LEU A 42 2.14 13.83 3.97
C LEU A 42 3.65 14.07 3.97
N ASP A 43 4.21 14.61 5.05
CA ASP A 43 5.65 14.84 5.23
C ASP A 43 6.46 13.54 5.18
N ILE A 44 5.88 12.44 5.66
CA ILE A 44 6.48 11.11 5.56
C ILE A 44 6.26 10.56 4.15
N VAL A 45 5.02 10.53 3.65
CA VAL A 45 4.74 9.86 2.37
C VAL A 45 5.43 10.55 1.18
N ALA A 46 5.66 11.86 1.25
CA ALA A 46 6.34 12.61 0.19
C ALA A 46 7.84 12.28 0.06
N ASN A 47 8.48 11.83 1.14
CA ASN A 47 9.93 11.62 1.18
C ASN A 47 10.34 10.14 1.19
N PHE A 48 9.38 9.23 1.39
CA PHE A 48 9.64 7.80 1.49
C PHE A 48 9.03 7.03 0.32
N GLU A 49 9.89 6.33 -0.42
CA GLU A 49 9.49 5.43 -1.50
C GLU A 49 9.61 3.97 -1.04
N LYS A 50 8.55 3.18 -1.25
CA LYS A 50 8.61 1.72 -1.06
C LYS A 50 9.24 1.07 -2.29
N LYS A 51 10.55 0.86 -2.25
CA LYS A 51 11.30 0.17 -3.30
C LYS A 51 11.03 -1.33 -3.28
N VAL A 52 11.09 -1.96 -4.46
CA VAL A 52 11.07 -3.43 -4.57
C VAL A 52 12.38 -3.96 -3.96
N PRO A 53 12.31 -4.86 -2.96
CA PRO A 53 13.50 -5.49 -2.39
C PRO A 53 14.35 -6.19 -3.46
N ARG A 54 15.68 -6.02 -3.40
CA ARG A 54 16.58 -6.68 -4.37
C ARG A 54 16.50 -8.21 -4.30
N GLU A 55 16.16 -8.74 -3.13
CA GLU A 55 15.95 -10.17 -2.87
C GLU A 55 14.72 -10.74 -3.60
N TRP A 56 13.82 -9.87 -4.10
CA TRP A 56 12.67 -10.27 -4.90
C TRP A 56 12.99 -10.36 -6.39
N ILE A 57 14.23 -10.02 -6.78
CA ILE A 57 14.73 -10.05 -8.16
C ILE A 57 15.81 -11.12 -8.22
N ASN A 58 15.78 -11.96 -9.26
CA ASN A 58 16.76 -13.02 -9.45
C ASN A 58 18.19 -12.49 -9.54
N GLU A 59 19.18 -13.37 -9.40
CA GLU A 59 20.61 -12.99 -9.42
C GLU A 59 20.98 -12.27 -10.71
N ALA A 60 20.48 -12.77 -11.86
CA ALA A 60 20.67 -12.19 -13.19
C ALA A 60 19.99 -10.81 -13.39
N GLY A 61 19.14 -10.36 -12.47
CA GLY A 61 18.49 -9.05 -12.50
C GLY A 61 17.37 -8.91 -13.55
N ASN A 62 16.93 -10.01 -14.17
CA ASN A 62 15.98 -10.00 -15.29
C ASN A 62 14.67 -10.75 -15.00
N GLY A 63 14.49 -11.26 -13.79
CA GLY A 63 13.31 -12.02 -13.38
C GLY A 63 12.90 -11.72 -11.93
N ILE A 64 11.65 -12.01 -11.62
CA ILE A 64 11.06 -11.87 -10.29
C ILE A 64 11.05 -13.23 -9.57
N GLU A 65 11.30 -13.20 -8.27
CA GLU A 65 11.31 -14.37 -7.39
C GLU A 65 9.94 -14.58 -6.74
N GLN A 66 9.73 -15.76 -6.15
CA GLN A 66 8.48 -16.14 -5.48
C GLN A 66 7.95 -15.10 -4.47
N PRO A 67 8.77 -14.41 -3.66
CA PRO A 67 8.29 -13.38 -2.74
C PRO A 67 7.56 -12.22 -3.43
N PHE A 68 7.95 -11.87 -4.66
CA PHE A 68 7.24 -10.87 -5.45
C PHE A 68 5.87 -11.40 -5.89
N ILE A 69 5.81 -12.67 -6.32
CA ILE A 69 4.57 -13.32 -6.76
C ILE A 69 3.57 -13.37 -5.60
N ASP A 70 4.00 -13.83 -4.43
CA ASP A 70 3.19 -13.84 -3.21
C ASP A 70 2.76 -12.41 -2.81
N TYR A 71 3.54 -11.40 -3.23
CA TYR A 71 3.18 -10.01 -3.06
C TYR A 71 2.09 -9.50 -4.01
N VAL A 72 2.14 -9.85 -5.28
CA VAL A 72 1.22 -9.29 -6.27
C VAL A 72 -0.04 -10.11 -6.47
N LEU A 73 0.00 -11.43 -6.23
CA LEU A 73 -1.13 -12.33 -6.45
C LEU A 73 -2.42 -11.94 -5.71
N PRO A 74 -2.38 -11.40 -4.47
CA PRO A 74 -3.60 -10.96 -3.79
C PRO A 74 -4.12 -9.59 -4.26
N LEU A 75 -3.35 -8.86 -5.08
CA LEU A 75 -3.66 -7.49 -5.51
C LEU A 75 -4.46 -7.42 -6.82
N ILE A 76 -4.62 -8.55 -7.51
CA ILE A 76 -5.35 -8.71 -8.78
C ILE A 76 -6.81 -9.13 -8.52
#